data_AF-F3B9N1-F1
#
_entry.id   AF-F3B9N1-F1
#
_cell.length_a   1.000
_cell.length_b   1.000
_cell.length_c   1.000
_cell.angle_alpha   90.00
_cell.angle_beta   90.00
_cell.angle_gamma   90.00
#
_symmetry.space_group_name_H-M   'P 1'
#
loop_
_entity.id
_entity.type
_entity.pdbx_description
1 polymer ?
#
loop_
_entity_poly.entity_id
_entity_poly.type
_entity_poly.pdbx_seq_one_letter_code
_entity_poly.pdbx_strand_id
1 'polypeptide(L)'
;MYSDAQETLINLFEDALILVKSFNRDVYKSDFETHYNKYKDFFVNVNESLREEEGKEAVISELAGIIPNYIDGKLKKIGQKRKRENLILDYNMALVTYVLPVINYGVGEYGNAISEKIVELWNNNISSVTIKNATYETITEGFKKRLCYITTAVCESLGKPDDCYELELLRNYRDKYLIEENAGRDIVQQYYNIAPTIVKRIDKRDDAKGIYKRIWTDYLTPCIHLIEENEKEACKKVYSDMVYDLQKKYIYS
;
A
#
# COMPACT_ATOMS: atom_id res chain seq x y z
N MET A 1 -23.98 -10.31 -23.83
CA MET A 1 -22.92 -9.30 -23.64
C MET A 1 -22.01 -9.60 -22.45
N TYR A 2 -22.47 -10.38 -21.45
CA TYR A 2 -21.68 -10.74 -20.27
C TYR A 2 -21.30 -12.24 -20.19
N SER A 3 -21.35 -13.00 -21.29
CA SER A 3 -21.09 -14.46 -21.26
C SER A 3 -19.74 -14.81 -20.64
N ASP A 4 -18.77 -13.89 -20.79
CA ASP A 4 -17.39 -14.11 -20.37
C ASP A 4 -17.03 -13.23 -19.15
N ALA A 5 -17.98 -12.48 -18.59
CA ALA A 5 -17.75 -11.59 -17.46
C ALA A 5 -17.35 -12.38 -16.21
N GLN A 6 -17.97 -13.54 -16.01
CA GLN A 6 -17.64 -14.44 -14.91
C GLN A 6 -16.18 -14.91 -15.00
N GLU A 7 -15.78 -15.42 -16.14
CA GLU A 7 -14.40 -15.88 -16.36
C GLU A 7 -13.40 -14.72 -16.23
N THR A 8 -13.71 -13.58 -16.83
CA THR A 8 -12.82 -12.40 -16.83
C THR A 8 -12.59 -11.87 -15.41
N LEU A 9 -13.64 -11.70 -14.61
CA LEU A 9 -13.53 -11.20 -13.24
C LEU A 9 -12.90 -12.21 -12.28
N ILE A 10 -13.10 -13.52 -12.49
CA ILE A 10 -12.38 -14.57 -11.75
C ILE A 10 -10.89 -14.53 -12.10
N ASN A 11 -10.55 -14.43 -13.38
CA ASN A 11 -9.16 -14.36 -13.82
C ASN A 11 -8.47 -13.08 -13.31
N LEU A 12 -9.16 -11.94 -13.30
CA LEU A 12 -8.70 -10.70 -12.68
C LEU A 12 -8.28 -10.94 -11.22
N PHE A 13 -9.11 -11.64 -10.45
CA PHE A 13 -8.81 -11.94 -9.05
C PHE A 13 -7.67 -12.98 -8.89
N GLU A 14 -7.66 -14.05 -9.66
CA GLU A 14 -6.62 -15.09 -9.56
C GLU A 14 -5.23 -14.57 -9.97
N ASP A 15 -5.16 -13.74 -11.00
CA ASP A 15 -3.92 -13.04 -11.37
C ASP A 15 -3.44 -12.13 -10.23
N ALA A 16 -4.36 -11.38 -9.59
CA ALA A 16 -4.04 -10.55 -8.44
C ALA A 16 -3.46 -11.35 -7.26
N LEU A 17 -3.92 -12.60 -7.03
CA LEU A 17 -3.33 -13.49 -6.01
C LEU A 17 -1.89 -13.88 -6.30
N ILE A 18 -1.49 -13.91 -7.57
CA ILE A 18 -0.10 -14.17 -7.95
C ILE A 18 0.74 -12.92 -7.65
N LEU A 19 0.28 -11.75 -8.10
CA LEU A 19 0.98 -10.48 -7.92
C LEU A 19 1.17 -10.13 -6.44
N VAL A 20 0.19 -10.45 -5.59
CA VAL A 20 0.25 -10.13 -4.16
C VAL A 20 1.42 -10.79 -3.44
N LYS A 21 1.95 -11.90 -3.96
CA LYS A 21 3.08 -12.63 -3.36
C LYS A 21 4.40 -11.87 -3.47
N SER A 22 4.54 -11.05 -4.51
CA SER A 22 5.70 -10.18 -4.72
C SER A 22 5.38 -8.72 -4.42
N PHE A 23 4.20 -8.40 -3.87
CA PHE A 23 3.75 -7.04 -3.65
C PHE A 23 4.74 -6.22 -2.82
N ASN A 24 5.35 -5.24 -3.48
CA ASN A 24 6.21 -4.24 -2.87
C ASN A 24 6.21 -2.99 -3.76
N ARG A 25 6.69 -1.87 -3.23
CA ARG A 25 6.69 -0.58 -3.94
C ARG A 25 7.39 -0.64 -5.29
N ASP A 26 8.52 -1.33 -5.36
CA ASP A 26 9.44 -1.26 -6.49
C ASP A 26 8.85 -1.98 -7.73
N VAL A 27 8.03 -3.01 -7.50
CA VAL A 27 7.34 -3.77 -8.56
C VAL A 27 5.87 -3.38 -8.73
N TYR A 28 5.24 -2.75 -7.73
CA TYR A 28 3.80 -2.49 -7.74
C TYR A 28 3.35 -1.74 -8.98
N LYS A 29 4.08 -0.69 -9.38
CA LYS A 29 3.70 0.12 -10.55
C LYS A 29 3.68 -0.72 -11.83
N SER A 30 4.75 -1.46 -12.12
CA SER A 30 4.85 -2.29 -13.32
C SER A 30 3.83 -3.43 -13.31
N ASP A 31 3.64 -4.07 -12.15
CA ASP A 31 2.69 -5.16 -11.97
C ASP A 31 1.25 -4.65 -12.17
N PHE A 32 0.92 -3.49 -11.58
CA PHE A 32 -0.37 -2.85 -11.74
C PHE A 32 -0.63 -2.45 -13.20
N GLU A 33 0.33 -1.81 -13.88
CA GLU A 33 0.16 -1.41 -15.28
C GLU A 33 -0.04 -2.62 -16.19
N THR A 34 0.70 -3.71 -15.97
CA THR A 34 0.53 -4.96 -16.70
C THR A 34 -0.85 -5.55 -16.48
N HIS A 35 -1.27 -5.61 -15.21
CA HIS A 35 -2.57 -6.15 -14.81
C HIS A 35 -3.73 -5.31 -15.34
N TYR A 36 -3.68 -3.98 -15.16
CA TYR A 36 -4.65 -3.04 -15.69
C TYR A 36 -4.78 -3.16 -17.21
N ASN A 37 -3.67 -3.17 -17.94
CA ASN A 37 -3.72 -3.28 -19.41
C ASN A 37 -4.34 -4.58 -19.89
N LYS A 38 -4.24 -5.68 -19.13
CA LYS A 38 -4.88 -6.95 -19.45
C LYS A 38 -6.40 -6.90 -19.35
N TYR A 39 -6.95 -6.12 -18.42
CA TYR A 39 -8.39 -6.13 -18.10
C TYR A 39 -9.14 -4.83 -18.44
N LYS A 40 -8.44 -3.74 -18.78
CA LYS A 40 -9.07 -2.42 -19.01
C LYS A 40 -10.17 -2.43 -20.07
N ASP A 41 -9.98 -3.19 -21.17
CA ASP A 41 -10.93 -3.19 -22.28
C ASP A 41 -12.28 -3.80 -21.87
N PHE A 42 -12.26 -4.78 -20.95
CA PHE A 42 -13.48 -5.32 -20.35
C PHE A 42 -14.27 -4.23 -19.60
N PHE A 43 -13.61 -3.43 -18.76
CA PHE A 43 -14.27 -2.37 -18.01
C PHE A 43 -14.69 -1.18 -18.87
N VAL A 44 -13.97 -0.88 -19.96
CA VAL A 44 -14.41 0.07 -20.98
C VAL A 44 -15.72 -0.40 -21.60
N ASN A 45 -15.78 -1.66 -22.04
CA ASN A 45 -17.00 -2.23 -22.64
C ASN A 45 -18.18 -2.27 -21.68
N VAL A 46 -17.94 -2.63 -20.40
CA VAL A 46 -18.97 -2.59 -19.35
C VAL A 46 -19.51 -1.17 -19.16
N ASN A 47 -18.63 -0.17 -19.05
CA ASN A 47 -19.06 1.22 -18.89
C ASN A 47 -19.91 1.69 -20.08
N GLU A 48 -19.48 1.45 -21.32
CA GLU A 48 -20.25 1.82 -22.51
C GLU A 48 -21.61 1.12 -22.56
N SER A 49 -21.64 -0.16 -22.22
CA SER A 49 -22.87 -0.96 -22.16
C SER A 49 -23.88 -0.41 -21.14
N LEU A 50 -23.41 0.03 -19.97
CA LEU A 50 -24.28 0.49 -18.88
C LEU A 50 -24.80 1.92 -19.04
N ARG A 51 -24.27 2.72 -19.98
CA ARG A 51 -24.71 4.11 -20.20
C ARG A 51 -26.20 4.17 -20.54
N GLU A 52 -26.63 3.32 -21.47
CA GLU A 52 -28.00 3.32 -22.03
C GLU A 52 -28.87 2.16 -21.52
N GLU A 53 -28.34 1.31 -20.63
CA GLU A 53 -29.05 0.15 -20.09
C GLU A 53 -30.12 0.57 -19.07
N GLU A 54 -31.37 0.18 -19.31
CA GLU A 54 -32.43 0.22 -18.29
C GLU A 54 -32.19 -0.87 -17.24
N GLY A 55 -32.24 -0.52 -15.95
CA GLY A 55 -31.97 -1.49 -14.87
C GLY A 55 -30.50 -1.82 -14.65
N LYS A 56 -29.59 -0.92 -15.04
CA LYS A 56 -28.13 -1.01 -14.83
C LYS A 56 -27.71 -1.43 -13.42
N GLU A 57 -28.49 -1.09 -12.38
CA GLU A 57 -28.22 -1.47 -10.99
C GLU A 57 -28.24 -3.00 -10.77
N ALA A 58 -29.11 -3.73 -11.49
CA ALA A 58 -29.15 -5.18 -11.43
C ALA A 58 -27.89 -5.79 -12.04
N VAL A 59 -27.44 -5.25 -13.18
CA VAL A 59 -26.21 -5.67 -13.86
C VAL A 59 -24.98 -5.37 -13.01
N ILE A 60 -24.89 -4.18 -12.41
CA ILE A 60 -23.83 -3.81 -11.46
C ILE A 60 -23.78 -4.81 -10.30
N SER A 61 -24.95 -5.16 -9.75
CA SER A 61 -25.04 -6.13 -8.65
C SER A 61 -24.61 -7.53 -9.07
N GLU A 62 -24.94 -7.97 -10.29
CA GLU A 62 -24.50 -9.24 -10.86
C GLU A 62 -22.98 -9.28 -11.01
N LEU A 63 -22.39 -8.27 -11.67
CA LEU A 63 -20.95 -8.16 -11.87
C LEU A 63 -20.19 -8.11 -10.54
N ALA A 64 -20.66 -7.29 -9.60
CA ALA A 64 -20.05 -7.16 -8.28
C ALA A 64 -20.12 -8.45 -7.45
N GLY A 65 -21.12 -9.30 -7.69
CA GLY A 65 -21.29 -10.57 -7.00
C GLY A 65 -20.33 -11.68 -7.44
N ILE A 66 -19.74 -11.58 -8.64
CA ILE A 66 -18.94 -12.68 -9.23
C ILE A 66 -17.77 -13.09 -8.33
N ILE A 67 -16.91 -12.14 -7.97
CA ILE A 67 -15.70 -12.42 -7.18
C ILE A 67 -16.07 -12.88 -5.75
N PRO A 68 -16.93 -12.18 -4.99
CA PRO A 68 -17.37 -12.65 -3.67
C PRO A 68 -17.97 -14.06 -3.70
N ASN A 69 -18.86 -14.37 -4.64
CA ASN A 69 -19.52 -15.68 -4.73
C ASN A 69 -18.52 -16.80 -5.06
N TYR A 70 -17.59 -16.53 -5.98
CA TYR A 70 -16.51 -17.45 -6.30
C TYR A 70 -15.65 -17.79 -5.07
N ILE A 71 -15.30 -16.77 -4.28
CA ILE A 71 -14.46 -16.93 -3.09
C ILE A 71 -15.21 -17.61 -1.94
N ASP A 72 -16.47 -17.26 -1.68
CA ASP A 72 -17.31 -17.97 -0.71
C ASP A 72 -17.37 -19.48 -1.02
N GLY A 73 -17.55 -19.83 -2.30
CA GLY A 73 -17.52 -21.20 -2.79
C GLY A 73 -16.20 -21.93 -2.52
N LYS A 74 -15.05 -21.25 -2.62
CA LYS A 74 -13.74 -21.80 -2.24
C LYS A 74 -13.59 -21.95 -0.73
N LEU A 75 -14.02 -20.96 0.04
CA LEU A 75 -13.88 -20.93 1.51
C LEU A 75 -14.73 -21.99 2.20
N LYS A 76 -15.95 -22.25 1.70
CA LYS A 76 -16.83 -23.31 2.20
C LYS A 76 -16.20 -24.71 2.13
N LYS A 77 -15.30 -24.96 1.17
CA LYS A 77 -14.59 -26.24 1.01
C LYS A 77 -13.44 -26.43 2.01
N ILE A 78 -13.07 -25.39 2.75
CA ILE A 78 -11.96 -25.43 3.70
C ILE A 78 -12.48 -25.72 5.11
N GLY A 79 -12.31 -26.94 5.61
CA GLY A 79 -12.77 -27.32 6.95
C GLY A 79 -11.98 -26.70 8.12
N GLN A 80 -10.72 -26.31 7.90
CA GLN A 80 -9.87 -25.77 8.96
C GLN A 80 -10.03 -24.24 9.09
N LYS A 81 -10.58 -23.79 10.23
CA LYS A 81 -10.83 -22.37 10.53
C LYS A 81 -9.60 -21.48 10.35
N ARG A 82 -8.46 -21.83 10.96
CA ARG A 82 -7.22 -21.04 10.88
C ARG A 82 -6.71 -20.90 9.44
N LYS A 83 -6.79 -21.96 8.64
CA LYS A 83 -6.41 -21.94 7.22
C LYS A 83 -7.32 -21.02 6.42
N ARG A 84 -8.62 -21.05 6.71
CA ARG A 84 -9.62 -20.17 6.09
C ARG A 84 -9.35 -18.70 6.41
N GLU A 85 -9.09 -18.38 7.67
CA GLU A 85 -8.77 -17.02 8.12
C GLU A 85 -7.51 -16.46 7.44
N ASN A 86 -6.45 -17.27 7.33
CA ASN A 86 -5.24 -16.85 6.61
C ASN A 86 -5.51 -16.57 5.13
N LEU A 87 -6.28 -17.43 4.46
CA LEU A 87 -6.64 -17.22 3.05
C LEU A 87 -7.49 -15.97 2.84
N ILE A 88 -8.40 -15.65 3.78
CA ILE A 88 -9.18 -14.41 3.73
C ILE A 88 -8.25 -13.18 3.76
N LEU A 89 -7.16 -13.21 4.53
CA LEU A 89 -6.19 -12.11 4.53
C LEU A 89 -5.48 -11.96 3.19
N ASP A 90 -5.06 -13.06 2.57
CA ASP A 90 -4.44 -13.05 1.24
C ASP A 90 -5.44 -12.52 0.18
N TYR A 91 -6.69 -12.94 0.29
CA TYR A 91 -7.77 -12.51 -0.60
C TYR A 91 -8.12 -11.03 -0.44
N ASN A 92 -8.17 -10.54 0.80
CA ASN A 92 -8.34 -9.12 1.10
C ASN A 92 -7.21 -8.31 0.48
N MET A 93 -5.97 -8.80 0.58
CA MET A 93 -4.81 -8.09 0.02
C MET A 93 -4.90 -8.01 -1.50
N ALA A 94 -5.14 -9.13 -2.19
CA ALA A 94 -5.27 -9.14 -3.65
C ALA A 94 -6.41 -8.23 -4.14
N LEU A 95 -7.55 -8.26 -3.44
CA LEU A 95 -8.70 -7.42 -3.75
C LEU A 95 -8.35 -5.92 -3.63
N VAL A 96 -7.76 -5.53 -2.50
CA VAL A 96 -7.47 -4.12 -2.18
C VAL A 96 -6.30 -3.56 -3.01
N THR A 97 -5.27 -4.35 -3.30
CA THR A 97 -4.06 -3.82 -3.94
C THR A 97 -4.11 -3.83 -5.46
N TYR A 98 -4.84 -4.76 -6.08
CA TYR A 98 -4.85 -4.93 -7.54
C TYR A 98 -6.25 -4.88 -8.15
N VAL A 99 -7.22 -5.61 -7.61
CA VAL A 99 -8.55 -5.70 -8.23
C VAL A 99 -9.33 -4.38 -8.14
N LEU A 100 -9.52 -3.82 -6.94
CA LEU A 100 -10.25 -2.56 -6.77
C LEU A 100 -9.54 -1.41 -7.50
N PRO A 101 -8.19 -1.27 -7.43
CA PRO A 101 -7.48 -0.31 -8.25
C PRO A 101 -7.70 -0.46 -9.74
N VAL A 102 -7.70 -1.67 -10.30
CA VAL A 102 -7.96 -1.87 -11.75
C VAL A 102 -9.36 -1.42 -12.13
N ILE A 103 -10.36 -1.75 -11.32
CA ILE A 103 -11.76 -1.36 -11.56
C ILE A 103 -11.91 0.16 -11.49
N ASN A 104 -11.25 0.81 -10.53
CA ASN A 104 -11.36 2.26 -10.29
C ASN A 104 -10.50 3.11 -11.23
N TYR A 105 -9.46 2.56 -11.86
CA TYR A 105 -8.52 3.32 -12.70
C TYR A 105 -9.08 3.61 -14.11
N GLY A 106 -10.05 2.83 -14.57
CA GLY A 106 -10.74 3.01 -15.85
C GLY A 106 -11.87 4.04 -15.73
N VAL A 107 -11.64 5.22 -16.30
CA VAL A 107 -12.52 6.40 -16.26
C VAL A 107 -13.98 6.09 -16.63
N GLY A 108 -14.85 5.92 -15.64
CA GLY A 108 -16.29 5.75 -15.81
C GLY A 108 -17.02 5.65 -14.48
N GLU A 109 -18.21 6.26 -14.37
CA GLU A 109 -19.00 6.29 -13.12
C GLU A 109 -19.38 4.89 -12.62
N TYR A 110 -19.53 3.92 -13.53
CA TYR A 110 -19.98 2.57 -13.20
C TYR A 110 -18.87 1.68 -12.62
N GLY A 111 -17.59 1.95 -12.93
CA GLY A 111 -16.47 1.26 -12.30
C GLY A 111 -16.47 1.44 -10.78
N ASN A 112 -16.63 2.69 -10.32
CA ASN A 112 -16.74 3.01 -8.90
C ASN A 112 -17.98 2.36 -8.27
N ALA A 113 -19.13 2.35 -8.96
CA ALA A 113 -20.33 1.70 -8.45
C ALA A 113 -20.14 0.18 -8.26
N ILE A 114 -19.46 -0.48 -9.21
CA ILE A 114 -19.13 -1.91 -9.12
C ILE A 114 -18.15 -2.15 -7.96
N SER A 115 -17.09 -1.35 -7.83
CA SER A 115 -16.07 -1.53 -6.77
C SER A 115 -16.64 -1.32 -5.37
N GLU A 116 -17.46 -0.28 -5.17
CA GLU A 116 -18.20 -0.05 -3.93
C GLU A 116 -19.10 -1.25 -3.59
N LYS A 117 -19.83 -1.77 -4.58
CA LYS A 117 -20.72 -2.91 -4.36
C LYS A 117 -19.95 -4.20 -4.05
N ILE A 118 -18.78 -4.41 -4.66
CA ILE A 118 -17.88 -5.52 -4.32
C ILE A 118 -17.45 -5.40 -2.85
N VAL A 119 -17.01 -4.22 -2.40
CA VAL A 119 -16.57 -3.98 -1.01
C VAL A 119 -17.71 -4.25 -0.02
N GLU A 120 -18.93 -3.79 -0.33
CA GLU A 120 -20.12 -4.06 0.48
C GLU A 120 -20.37 -5.58 0.62
N LEU A 121 -20.45 -6.30 -0.51
CA LEU A 121 -20.70 -7.74 -0.51
C LEU A 121 -19.57 -8.52 0.19
N TRP A 122 -18.33 -8.08 0.01
CA TRP A 122 -17.16 -8.72 0.61
C TRP A 122 -17.12 -8.58 2.13
N ASN A 123 -17.37 -7.37 2.64
CA ASN A 123 -17.41 -7.10 4.07
C ASN A 123 -18.58 -7.80 4.79
N ASN A 124 -19.71 -7.95 4.10
CA ASN A 124 -20.89 -8.61 4.67
C ASN A 124 -20.76 -10.14 4.69
N ASN A 125 -20.10 -10.73 3.70
CA ASN A 125 -20.20 -12.18 3.46
C ASN A 125 -18.88 -12.95 3.57
N ILE A 126 -17.73 -12.30 3.41
CA ILE A 126 -16.43 -12.99 3.25
C ILE A 126 -15.48 -12.69 4.40
N SER A 127 -15.22 -11.41 4.64
CA SER A 127 -14.15 -10.99 5.53
C SER A 127 -14.66 -10.57 6.90
N SER A 128 -14.03 -11.10 7.96
CA SER A 128 -14.21 -10.59 9.32
C SER A 128 -13.48 -9.28 9.59
N VAL A 129 -12.55 -8.90 8.71
CA VAL A 129 -11.83 -7.63 8.75
C VAL A 129 -12.43 -6.71 7.68
N THR A 130 -12.91 -5.55 8.10
CA THR A 130 -13.45 -4.55 7.17
C THR A 130 -12.37 -4.05 6.23
N ILE A 131 -12.55 -4.28 4.93
CA ILE A 131 -11.76 -3.65 3.88
C ILE A 131 -12.42 -2.35 3.43
N LYS A 132 -11.62 -1.45 2.87
CA LYS A 132 -12.08 -0.21 2.25
C LYS A 132 -11.79 -0.25 0.76
N ASN A 133 -12.54 0.53 0.00
CA ASN A 133 -12.25 0.76 -1.40
C ASN A 133 -10.86 1.40 -1.56
N ALA A 134 -10.20 1.11 -2.68
CA ALA A 134 -8.85 1.56 -2.95
C ALA A 134 -8.66 1.85 -4.44
N THR A 135 -7.93 2.92 -4.72
CA THR A 135 -7.46 3.28 -6.06
C THR A 135 -5.96 3.09 -6.17
N TYR A 136 -5.43 3.09 -7.39
CA TYR A 136 -3.99 3.06 -7.65
C TYR A 136 -3.26 4.19 -6.89
N GLU A 137 -3.83 5.39 -6.88
CA GLU A 137 -3.31 6.56 -6.20
C GLU A 137 -3.25 6.32 -4.68
N THR A 138 -4.31 5.77 -4.08
CA THR A 138 -4.31 5.50 -2.63
C THR A 138 -3.27 4.45 -2.22
N ILE A 139 -3.01 3.43 -3.06
CA ILE A 139 -1.97 2.42 -2.79
C ILE A 139 -0.58 3.02 -2.95
N THR A 140 -0.34 3.78 -4.02
CA THR A 140 0.94 4.46 -4.24
C THR A 140 1.24 5.52 -3.18
N GLU A 141 0.26 6.29 -2.74
CA GLU A 141 0.35 7.15 -1.56
C GLU A 141 0.61 6.35 -0.28
N GLY A 142 -0.03 5.20 -0.13
CA GLY A 142 0.20 4.28 0.98
C GLY A 142 1.67 3.87 1.07
N PHE A 143 2.34 3.60 -0.05
CA PHE A 143 3.79 3.42 -0.06
C PHE A 143 4.49 4.68 0.42
N LYS A 144 4.22 5.87 -0.14
CA LYS A 144 4.86 7.13 0.29
C LYS A 144 4.76 7.37 1.81
N LYS A 145 3.57 7.15 2.40
CA LYS A 145 3.31 7.31 3.84
C LYS A 145 4.01 6.25 4.69
N ARG A 146 4.13 5.01 4.22
CA ARG A 146 4.78 3.89 4.93
C ARG A 146 6.31 3.89 4.86
N LEU A 147 6.96 4.84 4.19
CA LEU A 147 8.42 4.80 4.05
C LEU A 147 9.13 5.75 5.03
N CYS A 148 8.44 6.70 5.66
CA CYS A 148 9.05 7.79 6.43
C CYS A 148 8.81 7.75 7.95
N TYR A 149 8.55 6.59 8.56
CA TYR A 149 8.09 6.55 9.96
C TYR A 149 8.86 7.46 10.93
N ILE A 150 10.20 7.37 11.00
CA ILE A 150 10.98 8.18 11.94
C ILE A 150 11.00 9.65 11.51
N THR A 151 11.27 9.96 10.24
CA THR A 151 11.38 11.35 9.76
C THR A 151 10.04 12.10 9.77
N THR A 152 8.94 11.43 9.42
CA THR A 152 7.57 11.94 9.53
C THR A 152 7.22 12.18 11.00
N ALA A 153 7.43 11.21 11.90
CA ALA A 153 7.14 11.39 13.32
C ALA A 153 7.96 12.54 13.95
N VAL A 154 9.22 12.71 13.52
CA VAL A 154 10.04 13.84 13.96
C VAL A 154 9.46 15.17 13.45
N CYS A 155 9.15 15.30 12.16
CA CYS A 155 8.59 16.54 11.60
C CYS A 155 7.24 16.89 12.22
N GLU A 156 6.36 15.92 12.40
CA GLU A 156 5.07 16.07 13.10
C GLU A 156 5.28 16.55 14.55
N SER A 157 6.25 15.98 15.28
CA SER A 157 6.55 16.39 16.66
C SER A 157 7.03 17.85 16.78
N LEU A 158 7.60 18.38 15.70
CA LEU A 158 8.06 19.76 15.58
C LEU A 158 6.97 20.71 15.03
N GLY A 159 5.77 20.19 14.72
CA GLY A 159 4.67 20.95 14.15
C GLY A 159 4.89 21.35 12.69
N LYS A 160 5.80 20.66 11.97
CA LYS A 160 6.02 20.86 10.53
C LYS A 160 4.96 20.10 9.71
N PRO A 161 4.54 20.62 8.55
CA PRO A 161 3.62 19.91 7.67
C PRO A 161 4.32 18.72 6.97
N ASP A 162 3.56 17.73 6.49
CA ASP A 162 4.08 16.50 5.88
C ASP A 162 4.71 16.72 4.48
N ASP A 163 4.61 17.92 3.94
CA ASP A 163 5.24 18.40 2.70
C ASP A 163 6.36 19.43 2.98
N CYS A 164 6.88 19.51 4.21
CA CYS A 164 7.96 20.44 4.49
C CYS A 164 9.24 20.09 3.72
N TYR A 165 9.99 21.14 3.36
CA TYR A 165 11.23 21.05 2.59
C TYR A 165 12.18 19.96 3.12
N GLU A 166 12.39 19.92 4.43
CA GLU A 166 13.33 18.98 5.04
C GLU A 166 12.88 17.52 4.89
N LEU A 167 11.58 17.27 5.01
CA LEU A 167 11.02 15.93 4.86
C LEU A 167 11.06 15.47 3.41
N GLU A 168 10.78 16.37 2.45
CA GLU A 168 10.92 16.09 1.03
C GLU A 168 12.38 15.84 0.61
N LEU A 169 13.32 16.60 1.17
CA LEU A 169 14.75 16.43 0.91
C LEU A 169 15.24 15.06 1.39
N LEU A 170 14.90 14.68 2.63
CA LEU A 170 15.25 13.38 3.21
C LEU A 170 14.55 12.22 2.49
N ARG A 171 13.29 12.41 2.06
CA ARG A 171 12.55 11.46 1.22
C ARG A 171 13.27 11.21 -0.11
N ASN A 172 13.59 12.29 -0.83
CA ASN A 172 14.30 12.20 -2.10
C ASN A 172 15.67 11.54 -1.97
N TYR A 173 16.43 11.91 -0.93
CA TYR A 173 17.73 11.30 -0.66
C TYR A 173 17.60 9.79 -0.42
N ARG A 174 16.69 9.36 0.45
CA ARG A 174 16.46 7.92 0.70
C ARG A 174 15.99 7.20 -0.56
N ASP A 175 14.94 7.71 -1.20
CA ASP A 175 14.24 6.97 -2.26
C ASP A 175 15.00 6.95 -3.58
N LYS A 176 15.88 7.92 -3.84
CA LYS A 176 16.69 7.97 -5.07
C LYS A 176 18.11 7.51 -4.84
N TYR A 177 18.78 7.95 -3.77
CA TYR A 177 20.20 7.68 -3.59
C TYR A 177 20.48 6.36 -2.87
N LEU A 178 19.84 6.11 -1.72
CA LEU A 178 20.13 4.90 -0.93
C LEU A 178 19.62 3.61 -1.59
N ILE A 179 18.66 3.69 -2.51
CA ILE A 179 18.07 2.51 -3.16
C ILE A 179 18.86 2.07 -4.40
N GLU A 180 19.42 3.02 -5.15
CA GLU A 180 20.19 2.73 -6.38
C GLU A 180 21.50 1.99 -6.08
N GLU A 181 22.01 2.08 -4.85
CA GLU A 181 23.24 1.42 -4.42
C GLU A 181 22.95 0.08 -3.72
N ASN A 182 23.57 -1.01 -4.17
CA ASN A 182 23.34 -2.37 -3.63
C ASN A 182 23.53 -2.47 -2.11
N ALA A 183 24.46 -1.72 -1.51
CA ALA A 183 24.68 -1.70 -0.06
C ALA A 183 23.66 -0.84 0.71
N GLY A 184 23.02 0.14 0.06
CA GLY A 184 22.00 0.98 0.68
C GLY A 184 20.63 0.30 0.78
N ARG A 185 20.34 -0.67 -0.10
CA ARG A 185 19.09 -1.47 -0.05
C ARG A 185 18.91 -2.24 1.25
N ASP A 186 19.95 -2.87 1.79
CA ASP A 186 19.86 -3.64 3.03
C ASP A 186 19.57 -2.73 4.24
N ILE A 187 20.19 -1.55 4.28
CA ILE A 187 20.00 -0.54 5.33
C ILE A 187 18.57 0.02 5.27
N VAL A 188 18.08 0.32 4.06
CA VAL A 188 16.73 0.80 3.81
C VAL A 188 15.69 -0.27 4.19
N GLN A 189 15.94 -1.54 3.85
CA GLN A 189 15.06 -2.64 4.23
C GLN A 189 15.04 -2.87 5.75
N GLN A 190 16.19 -2.81 6.41
CA GLN A 190 16.30 -2.91 7.86
C GLN A 190 15.53 -1.76 8.53
N TYR A 191 15.72 -0.53 8.05
CA TYR A 191 14.97 0.64 8.47
C TYR A 191 13.46 0.44 8.35
N TYR A 192 12.95 -0.07 7.23
CA TYR A 192 11.52 -0.33 7.07
C TYR A 192 10.96 -1.35 8.05
N ASN A 193 11.74 -2.37 8.39
CA ASN A 193 11.30 -3.40 9.32
C ASN A 193 11.20 -2.87 10.76
N ILE A 194 12.12 -1.98 11.17
CA ILE A 194 12.23 -1.55 12.57
C ILE A 194 11.57 -0.20 12.86
N ALA A 195 11.53 0.73 11.90
CA ALA A 195 11.10 2.10 12.10
C ALA A 195 9.66 2.24 12.66
N PRO A 196 8.64 1.46 12.21
CA PRO A 196 7.31 1.52 12.81
C PRO A 196 7.32 1.15 14.30
N THR A 197 8.13 0.15 14.67
CA THR A 197 8.22 -0.33 16.06
C THR A 197 8.95 0.68 16.94
N ILE A 198 10.00 1.31 16.42
CA ILE A 198 10.73 2.38 17.10
C ILE A 198 9.79 3.55 17.38
N VAL A 199 9.09 4.06 16.37
CA VAL A 199 8.12 5.17 16.52
C VAL A 199 7.06 4.82 17.56
N LYS A 200 6.42 3.66 17.45
CA LYS A 200 5.41 3.20 18.41
C LYS A 200 5.94 3.10 19.84
N ARG A 201 7.22 2.75 20.05
CA ARG A 201 7.83 2.71 21.38
C ARG A 201 8.18 4.10 21.90
N ILE A 202 8.62 5.02 21.03
CA ILE A 202 8.89 6.42 21.39
C ILE A 202 7.59 7.13 21.76
N ASP A 203 6.52 6.98 20.95
CA ASP A 203 5.21 7.62 21.17
C ASP A 203 4.57 7.28 22.51
N LYS A 204 4.91 6.11 23.09
CA LYS A 204 4.40 5.65 24.38
C LYS A 204 5.14 6.23 25.59
N ARG A 205 6.21 6.99 25.37
CA ARG A 205 7.02 7.57 26.45
C ARG A 205 6.57 8.99 26.74
N ASP A 206 6.57 9.36 28.00
CA ASP A 206 6.24 10.74 28.43
C ASP A 206 7.25 11.77 27.86
N ASP A 207 8.49 11.33 27.55
CA ASP A 207 9.54 12.17 26.97
C ASP A 207 9.63 12.12 25.43
N ALA A 208 8.59 11.62 24.73
CA ALA A 208 8.56 11.45 23.27
C ALA A 208 9.01 12.70 22.49
N LYS A 209 8.46 13.87 22.83
CA LYS A 209 8.85 15.15 22.18
C LYS A 209 10.34 15.46 22.32
N GLY A 210 10.92 15.16 23.50
CA GLY A 210 12.35 15.35 23.73
C GLY A 210 13.21 14.35 22.94
N ILE A 211 12.72 13.12 22.77
CA ILE A 211 13.37 12.11 21.93
C ILE A 211 13.38 12.55 20.46
N TYR A 212 12.23 12.95 19.91
CA TYR A 212 12.16 13.37 18.52
C TYR A 212 12.99 14.62 18.24
N LYS A 213 13.04 15.58 19.18
CA LYS A 213 13.93 16.75 19.08
C LYS A 213 15.41 16.34 19.03
N ARG A 214 15.83 15.33 19.79
CA ARG A 214 17.20 14.80 19.70
C ARG A 214 17.46 14.12 18.36
N ILE A 215 16.53 13.29 17.87
CA ILE A 215 16.66 12.67 16.54
C ILE A 215 16.82 13.73 15.44
N TRP A 216 16.04 14.81 15.54
CA TRP A 216 16.15 15.96 14.64
C TRP A 216 17.53 16.61 14.69
N THR A 217 18.02 16.95 15.89
CA THR A 217 19.28 17.69 16.05
C THR A 217 20.50 16.82 15.77
N ASP A 218 20.49 15.58 16.23
CA ASP A 218 21.68 14.72 16.24
C ASP A 218 21.89 13.99 14.91
N TYR A 219 20.82 13.75 14.14
CA TYR A 219 20.90 12.98 12.89
C TYR A 219 20.28 13.68 11.67
N LEU A 220 19.01 14.13 11.76
CA LEU A 220 18.32 14.64 10.57
C LEU A 220 18.85 16.00 10.09
N THR A 221 19.16 16.91 11.02
CA THR A 221 19.73 18.22 10.68
C THR A 221 21.12 18.07 10.02
N PRO A 222 22.05 17.26 10.55
CA PRO A 222 23.30 16.94 9.85
C PRO A 222 23.07 16.31 8.47
N CYS A 223 22.16 15.33 8.35
CA CYS A 223 21.83 14.74 7.06
C CYS A 223 21.35 15.78 6.03
N ILE A 224 20.49 16.71 6.43
CA ILE A 224 19.96 17.77 5.55
C ILE A 224 21.11 18.63 5.01
N HIS A 225 21.99 19.13 5.87
CA HIS A 225 23.15 19.94 5.45
C HIS A 225 24.06 19.16 4.49
N LEU A 226 24.35 17.89 4.80
CA LEU A 226 25.17 17.04 3.94
C LEU A 226 24.52 16.78 2.57
N ILE A 227 23.19 16.67 2.51
CA ILE A 227 22.48 16.54 1.23
C ILE A 227 22.56 17.85 0.44
N GLU A 228 22.38 19.00 1.09
CA GLU A 228 22.48 20.34 0.48
C GLU A 228 23.89 20.61 -0.07
N GLU A 229 24.93 20.13 0.63
CA GLU A 229 26.34 20.19 0.21
C GLU A 229 26.71 19.12 -0.83
N ASN A 230 25.76 18.27 -1.25
CA ASN A 230 25.97 17.16 -2.18
C ASN A 230 26.95 16.07 -1.66
N GLU A 231 27.17 16.03 -0.34
CA GLU A 231 28.01 15.06 0.40
C GLU A 231 27.22 13.79 0.73
N LYS A 232 26.77 13.10 -0.32
CA LYS A 232 25.79 12.01 -0.22
C LYS A 232 26.32 10.78 0.56
N GLU A 233 27.60 10.44 0.49
CA GLU A 233 28.18 9.33 1.27
C GLU A 233 28.29 9.65 2.76
N ALA A 234 28.60 10.90 3.11
CA ALA A 234 28.63 11.33 4.51
C ALA A 234 27.22 11.28 5.12
N CYS A 235 26.20 11.72 4.37
CA CYS A 235 24.81 11.62 4.79
C CYS A 235 24.39 10.16 5.02
N LYS A 236 24.87 9.21 4.20
CA LYS A 236 24.56 7.78 4.33
C LYS A 236 25.08 7.23 5.65
N LYS A 237 26.29 7.63 6.04
CA LYS A 237 26.86 7.23 7.33
C LYS A 237 26.00 7.72 8.49
N VAL A 238 25.66 9.00 8.52
CA VAL A 238 24.81 9.59 9.58
C VAL A 238 23.43 8.92 9.60
N TYR A 239 22.83 8.68 8.43
CA TYR A 239 21.54 8.01 8.33
C TYR A 239 21.62 6.58 8.86
N SER A 240 22.68 5.83 8.53
CA SER A 240 22.88 4.45 8.98
C SER A 240 23.11 4.37 10.49
N ASP A 241 23.91 5.29 11.03
CA ASP A 241 24.18 5.40 12.47
C ASP A 241 22.88 5.67 13.25
N MET A 242 22.01 6.56 12.72
CA MET A 242 20.68 6.80 13.29
C MET A 242 19.85 5.51 13.37
N VAL A 243 19.78 4.75 12.27
CA VAL A 243 18.99 3.50 12.24
C VAL A 243 19.53 2.51 13.27
N TYR A 244 20.85 2.32 13.31
CA TYR A 244 21.51 1.38 14.22
C TYR A 244 21.33 1.78 15.70
N ASP A 245 21.54 3.05 16.03
CA ASP A 245 21.43 3.55 17.40
C ASP A 245 19.99 3.47 17.92
N LEU A 246 19.02 3.86 17.09
CA LEU A 246 17.60 3.76 17.43
C LEU A 246 17.15 2.29 17.53
N GLN A 247 17.67 1.40 16.67
CA GLN A 247 17.42 -0.03 16.77
C GLN A 247 17.92 -0.58 18.11
N LYS A 248 19.18 -0.29 18.47
CA LYS A 248 19.78 -0.73 19.72
C LYS A 248 19.00 -0.22 20.93
N LYS A 249 18.61 1.06 20.90
CA LYS A 249 17.96 1.76 22.01
C LYS A 249 16.47 1.47 22.17
N TYR A 250 15.79 0.99 21.13
CA TYR A 250 14.35 0.78 21.18
C TYR A 250 13.91 -0.60 20.72
N ILE A 251 14.77 -1.50 20.25
CA ILE A 251 14.37 -2.87 19.88
C ILE A 251 14.98 -3.91 20.81
N TYR A 252 16.27 -3.77 21.13
CA TYR A 252 17.03 -4.73 21.94
C TYR A 252 17.13 -4.38 23.44
N SER A 253 16.37 -3.38 23.88
CA SER A 253 16.25 -2.94 25.28
C SER A 253 14.86 -3.20 25.83
#